data_AF-A0AAD5RQU3-F1
#
_entry.id   AF-A0AAD5RQU3-F1
#
_cell.length_a   1.000
_cell.length_b   1.000
_cell.length_c   1.000
_cell.angle_alpha   90.00
_cell.angle_beta   90.00
_cell.angle_gamma   90.00
#
_symmetry.space_group_name_H-M   'P 1'
#
loop_
_entity.id
_entity.type
_entity.pdbx_description
1 polymer ?
#
loop_
_entity_poly.entity_id
_entity_poly.type
_entity_poly.pdbx_seq_one_letter_code
_entity_poly.pdbx_strand_id
1 'polypeptide(L)'
;MTLALFFLIFLAALSYATPMAEPLEGMSFPEPSPLEARSTLNGACTGNGGASGVCVSTSSCSSAGGTYVSNKCPGLPENIKCCTKTSCSSGGSCEWTGDCDGSTVSNLCPGPSDFKCCLPNSGSSKNLGEKILAKAKTQEGLPYVWGGGSCSGPTGGGFDCSGLVSYAVCQVTGRNLFSEGLRVTRSMYCASEKKLGYKKVAYSKRRKGDAVFFGGSCDCSDGASNSGVHHVGIMMNSGTKMWNALKTGTNIRADDFGSWSEKPCPYVIRFS
;
A
#
# COMPACT_ATOMS: atom_id res chain seq x y z
N MET A 1 38.24 -108.92 -32.60
CA MET A 1 39.48 -108.19 -32.26
C MET A 1 39.07 -106.97 -31.45
N THR A 2 39.02 -107.02 -30.11
CA THR A 2 40.14 -106.90 -29.16
C THR A 2 40.35 -105.45 -28.72
N LEU A 3 40.35 -105.26 -27.39
CA LEU A 3 40.97 -104.18 -26.59
C LEU A 3 40.23 -102.82 -26.54
N ALA A 4 39.74 -102.38 -25.37
CA ALA A 4 40.49 -101.77 -24.23
C ALA A 4 40.71 -100.27 -24.49
N LEU A 5 40.72 -99.32 -23.55
CA LEU A 5 40.55 -99.21 -22.10
C LEU A 5 40.83 -97.70 -21.80
N PHE A 6 40.52 -97.26 -20.59
CA PHE A 6 40.96 -96.00 -19.94
C PHE A 6 40.29 -94.67 -20.34
N PHE A 7 40.21 -93.64 -19.49
CA PHE A 7 40.00 -93.39 -18.05
C PHE A 7 40.18 -91.85 -17.91
N LEU A 8 39.74 -91.27 -16.78
CA LEU A 8 39.93 -89.87 -16.32
C LEU A 8 39.02 -88.80 -16.97
N ILE A 9 37.99 -88.29 -16.29
CA ILE A 9 37.99 -87.40 -15.10
C ILE A 9 38.75 -86.09 -15.38
N PHE A 10 38.04 -84.95 -15.46
CA PHE A 10 38.19 -83.83 -14.52
C PHE A 10 37.13 -82.73 -14.72
N LEU A 11 36.75 -82.17 -13.56
CA LEU A 11 35.86 -81.04 -13.27
C LEU A 11 36.05 -79.82 -14.20
N ALA A 12 34.99 -79.04 -14.44
CA ALA A 12 34.73 -77.82 -13.66
C ALA A 12 33.66 -76.89 -14.28
N ALA A 13 32.95 -76.24 -13.35
CA ALA A 13 32.36 -74.91 -13.42
C ALA A 13 31.11 -74.68 -14.30
N LEU A 14 29.96 -74.69 -13.61
CA LEU A 14 28.79 -73.93 -14.02
C LEU A 14 29.11 -72.43 -13.99
N SER A 15 28.79 -71.73 -15.07
CA SER A 15 28.64 -70.27 -15.10
C SER A 15 27.32 -69.96 -15.78
N TYR A 16 26.35 -69.50 -14.99
CA TYR A 16 25.07 -69.00 -15.48
C TYR A 16 25.27 -67.58 -16.00
N ALA A 17 25.14 -67.38 -17.30
CA ALA A 17 25.05 -66.06 -17.92
C ALA A 17 23.58 -65.62 -18.00
N THR A 18 23.24 -64.53 -17.33
CA THR A 18 21.97 -63.82 -17.46
C THR A 18 21.91 -63.06 -18.79
N PRO A 19 20.77 -63.06 -19.53
CA PRO A 19 20.64 -62.30 -20.75
C PRO A 19 20.52 -60.78 -20.47
N MET A 20 21.24 -60.01 -21.28
CA MET A 20 21.27 -58.55 -21.29
C MET A 20 19.95 -58.04 -21.88
N ALA A 21 19.24 -57.17 -21.15
CA ALA A 21 18.03 -56.50 -21.62
C ALA A 21 18.40 -55.37 -22.60
N GLU A 22 17.64 -55.29 -23.69
CA GLU A 22 17.71 -54.23 -24.71
C GLU A 22 17.17 -52.89 -24.16
N PRO A 23 17.69 -51.73 -24.63
CA PRO A 23 17.14 -50.43 -24.27
C PRO A 23 15.86 -50.16 -25.08
N LEU A 24 14.74 -49.94 -24.37
CA LEU A 24 13.51 -49.41 -24.95
C LEU A 24 13.60 -47.88 -24.99
N GLU A 25 14.10 -47.32 -26.08
CA GLU A 25 13.91 -45.92 -26.43
C GLU A 25 12.47 -45.70 -26.90
N GLY A 26 11.70 -44.86 -26.20
CA GLY A 26 10.39 -44.43 -26.72
C GLY A 26 9.32 -43.92 -25.75
N MET A 27 9.61 -43.67 -24.47
CA MET A 27 8.62 -43.02 -23.59
C MET A 27 8.80 -41.50 -23.59
N SER A 28 7.98 -40.82 -24.41
CA SER A 28 7.74 -39.39 -24.28
C SER A 28 7.04 -39.11 -22.95
N PHE A 29 7.80 -38.62 -21.97
CA PHE A 29 7.25 -38.09 -20.74
C PHE A 29 6.47 -36.79 -21.06
N PRO A 30 5.21 -36.64 -20.62
CA PRO A 30 4.58 -35.33 -20.65
C PRO A 30 5.41 -34.38 -19.79
N GLU A 31 5.76 -33.22 -20.34
CA GLU A 31 6.45 -32.17 -19.60
C GLU A 31 5.66 -31.87 -18.31
N PRO A 32 6.34 -31.68 -17.16
CA PRO A 32 5.64 -31.28 -15.94
C PRO A 32 4.96 -29.94 -16.19
N SER A 33 3.63 -29.96 -16.17
CA SER A 33 2.80 -28.76 -16.18
C SER A 33 3.37 -27.75 -15.17
N PRO A 34 3.51 -26.47 -15.52
CA PRO A 34 3.97 -25.47 -14.58
C PRO A 34 3.11 -25.56 -13.30
N LEU A 35 3.78 -25.71 -12.15
CA LEU A 35 3.16 -25.73 -10.83
C LEU A 35 2.29 -24.47 -10.69
N GLU A 36 1.01 -24.57 -11.01
CA GLU A 36 0.06 -23.50 -10.72
C GLU A 36 0.10 -23.25 -9.22
N ALA A 37 0.26 -21.99 -8.83
CA ALA A 37 0.29 -21.57 -7.44
C ALA A 37 -1.00 -22.03 -6.76
N ARG A 38 -0.94 -23.16 -6.03
CA ARG A 38 -2.10 -23.70 -5.33
C ARG A 38 -2.46 -22.77 -4.19
N SER A 39 -3.71 -22.32 -4.18
CA SER A 39 -4.26 -21.59 -3.06
C SER A 39 -4.52 -22.54 -1.89
N THR A 40 -4.36 -22.04 -0.67
CA THR A 40 -4.66 -22.80 0.55
C THR A 40 -6.05 -22.45 1.06
N LEU A 41 -6.72 -23.42 1.70
CA LEU A 41 -7.94 -23.14 2.46
C LEU A 41 -7.60 -22.14 3.58
N ASN A 42 -8.42 -21.10 3.73
CA ASN A 42 -8.13 -19.93 4.58
C ASN A 42 -6.90 -19.12 4.13
N GLY A 43 -6.47 -19.23 2.87
CA GLY A 43 -5.42 -18.41 2.29
C GLY A 43 -5.92 -17.05 1.79
N ALA A 44 -5.00 -16.12 1.59
CA ALA A 44 -5.28 -14.82 0.99
C ALA A 44 -5.65 -14.96 -0.49
N CYS A 45 -6.63 -14.17 -0.93
CA CYS A 45 -6.99 -14.03 -2.33
C CYS A 45 -7.40 -12.59 -2.62
N THR A 46 -7.41 -12.22 -3.89
CA THR A 46 -7.82 -10.88 -4.33
C THR A 46 -9.10 -10.99 -5.13
N GLY A 47 -10.18 -10.39 -4.63
CA GLY A 47 -11.47 -10.36 -5.30
C GLY A 47 -11.57 -9.28 -6.37
N ASN A 48 -12.81 -8.99 -6.77
CA ASN A 48 -13.07 -8.04 -7.86
C ASN A 48 -12.68 -6.61 -7.44
N GLY A 49 -12.04 -5.85 -8.34
CA GLY A 49 -11.60 -4.48 -8.04
C GLY A 49 -10.43 -4.36 -7.05
N GLY A 50 -9.69 -5.45 -6.78
CA GLY A 50 -8.51 -5.42 -5.91
C GLY A 50 -8.81 -5.57 -4.41
N ALA A 51 -10.04 -5.93 -4.04
CA ALA A 51 -10.42 -6.13 -2.64
C ALA A 51 -9.72 -7.35 -2.03
N SER A 52 -9.20 -7.19 -0.81
CA SER A 52 -8.64 -8.28 -0.01
C SER A 52 -9.73 -9.31 0.34
N GLY A 53 -9.42 -10.57 0.10
CA GLY A 53 -10.32 -11.68 0.33
C GLY A 53 -9.61 -12.88 0.92
N VAL A 54 -10.42 -13.89 1.22
CA VAL A 54 -9.97 -15.17 1.77
C VAL A 54 -10.63 -16.35 1.07
N CYS A 55 -9.88 -17.41 0.82
CA CYS A 55 -10.39 -18.64 0.23
C CYS A 55 -11.14 -19.47 1.28
N VAL A 56 -12.48 -19.37 1.29
CA VAL A 56 -13.38 -20.09 2.21
C VAL A 56 -14.56 -20.69 1.46
N SER A 57 -15.35 -21.52 2.15
CA SER A 57 -16.56 -22.08 1.55
C SER A 57 -17.57 -20.99 1.19
N THR A 58 -18.30 -21.20 0.10
CA THR A 58 -19.38 -20.30 -0.32
C THR A 58 -20.46 -20.14 0.75
N SER A 59 -20.71 -21.18 1.56
CA SER A 59 -21.61 -21.14 2.71
C SER A 59 -21.11 -20.18 3.80
N SER A 60 -19.86 -20.31 4.24
CA SER A 60 -19.27 -19.40 5.23
C SER A 60 -19.21 -17.96 4.73
N CYS A 61 -18.91 -17.75 3.44
CA CYS A 61 -18.92 -16.43 2.83
C CYS A 61 -20.31 -15.79 2.85
N SER A 62 -21.33 -16.55 2.44
CA SER A 62 -22.71 -16.06 2.36
C SER A 62 -23.31 -15.82 3.75
N SER A 63 -23.03 -16.70 4.73
CA SER A 63 -23.45 -16.51 6.13
C SER A 63 -22.82 -15.28 6.77
N ALA A 64 -21.61 -14.92 6.36
CA ALA A 64 -20.96 -13.69 6.80
C ALA A 64 -21.43 -12.46 6.01
N GLY A 65 -22.29 -12.58 4.99
CA GLY A 65 -22.73 -11.46 4.15
C GLY A 65 -21.64 -10.92 3.21
N GLY A 66 -20.68 -11.76 2.82
CA GLY A 66 -19.66 -11.43 1.81
C GLY A 66 -20.10 -11.82 0.39
N THR A 67 -19.36 -11.32 -0.60
CA THR A 67 -19.48 -11.72 -2.01
C THR A 67 -18.32 -12.64 -2.36
N TYR A 68 -18.54 -13.62 -3.24
CA TYR A 68 -17.50 -14.53 -3.67
C TYR A 68 -17.19 -14.41 -5.17
N VAL A 69 -15.92 -14.59 -5.51
CA VAL A 69 -15.43 -14.57 -6.89
C VAL A 69 -14.85 -15.94 -7.26
N SER A 70 -15.33 -16.51 -8.37
CA SER A 70 -14.83 -17.78 -8.92
C SER A 70 -13.45 -17.59 -9.59
N ASN A 71 -12.66 -18.66 -9.71
CA ASN A 71 -11.34 -18.67 -10.37
C ASN A 71 -10.25 -17.83 -9.68
N LYS A 72 -10.40 -17.50 -8.40
CA LYS A 72 -9.41 -16.76 -7.59
C LYS A 72 -8.73 -17.59 -6.51
N CYS A 73 -9.12 -18.86 -6.37
CA CYS A 73 -8.52 -19.84 -5.46
C CYS A 73 -8.19 -21.14 -6.24
N PRO A 74 -7.19 -21.13 -7.15
CA PRO A 74 -6.82 -22.31 -7.93
C PRO A 74 -6.35 -23.48 -7.06
N GLY A 75 -6.79 -24.69 -7.41
CA GLY A 75 -6.40 -25.93 -6.72
C GLY A 75 -7.24 -26.31 -5.49
N LEU A 76 -8.32 -25.58 -5.20
CA LEU A 76 -9.28 -25.92 -4.14
C LEU A 76 -10.61 -26.45 -4.71
N PRO A 77 -11.41 -27.18 -3.90
CA PRO A 77 -12.73 -27.69 -4.30
C PRO A 77 -13.66 -26.58 -4.84
N GLU A 78 -14.59 -26.92 -5.73
CA GLU A 78 -15.52 -25.94 -6.37
C GLU A 78 -16.35 -25.13 -5.36
N ASN A 79 -16.57 -25.68 -4.16
CA ASN A 79 -17.27 -25.04 -3.06
C ASN A 79 -16.41 -24.03 -2.27
N ILE A 80 -15.11 -23.90 -2.57
CA ILE A 80 -14.20 -22.91 -1.99
C ILE A 80 -13.94 -21.80 -3.00
N LYS A 81 -14.33 -20.57 -2.66
CA LYS A 81 -14.19 -19.39 -3.52
C LYS A 81 -13.55 -18.25 -2.77
N CYS A 82 -13.05 -17.25 -3.52
CA CYS A 82 -12.47 -16.07 -2.90
C CYS A 82 -13.59 -15.20 -2.34
N CYS A 83 -13.74 -15.19 -1.02
CA CYS A 83 -14.72 -14.38 -0.34
C CYS A 83 -14.14 -13.00 -0.04
N THR A 84 -14.83 -11.96 -0.51
CA THR A 84 -14.55 -10.57 -0.19
C THR A 84 -15.73 -9.95 0.51
N LYS A 85 -15.47 -9.15 1.54
CA LYS A 85 -16.53 -8.42 2.24
C LYS A 85 -16.05 -7.01 2.50
N THR A 86 -16.54 -6.07 1.71
CA THR A 86 -16.19 -4.65 1.79
C THR A 86 -16.97 -3.90 2.87
N SER A 87 -17.90 -4.57 3.56
CA SER A 87 -18.80 -3.98 4.55
C SER A 87 -19.04 -4.94 5.73
N CYS A 88 -18.22 -4.85 6.77
CA CYS A 88 -18.28 -5.72 7.96
C CYS A 88 -18.81 -5.04 9.23
N SER A 89 -18.98 -3.71 9.23
CA SER A 89 -19.62 -2.90 10.30
C SER A 89 -19.92 -1.47 9.78
N SER A 90 -19.94 -0.44 10.65
CA SER A 90 -20.09 1.01 10.35
C SER A 90 -18.97 1.59 9.46
N GLY A 91 -18.83 1.07 8.23
CA GLY A 91 -17.87 1.51 7.23
C GLY A 91 -16.54 0.74 7.18
N GLY A 92 -16.45 -0.45 7.79
CA GLY A 92 -15.24 -1.29 7.74
C GLY A 92 -15.21 -2.32 6.62
N SER A 93 -14.00 -2.64 6.15
CA SER A 93 -13.69 -3.67 5.14
C SER A 93 -13.00 -4.87 5.79
N CYS A 94 -13.27 -6.09 5.30
CA CYS A 94 -12.54 -7.28 5.74
C CYS A 94 -11.16 -7.32 5.09
N GLU A 95 -10.12 -7.30 5.91
CA GLU A 95 -8.73 -7.27 5.48
C GLU A 95 -7.87 -8.16 6.38
N TRP A 96 -6.71 -8.55 5.87
CA TRP A 96 -5.72 -9.26 6.67
C TRP A 96 -5.19 -8.33 7.76
N THR A 97 -4.95 -8.86 8.95
CA THR A 97 -4.44 -8.10 10.11
C THR A 97 -3.14 -7.35 9.80
N GLY A 98 -2.31 -7.87 8.89
CA GLY A 98 -1.09 -7.21 8.42
C GLY A 98 -1.32 -6.04 7.45
N ASP A 99 -2.43 -6.03 6.72
CA ASP A 99 -2.80 -5.00 5.75
C ASP A 99 -3.75 -3.95 6.34
N CYS A 100 -4.36 -4.25 7.48
CA CYS A 100 -5.30 -3.35 8.14
C CYS A 100 -4.57 -2.18 8.85
N ASP A 101 -4.75 -0.97 8.32
CA ASP A 101 -4.28 0.29 8.92
C ASP A 101 -5.17 0.79 10.07
N GLY A 102 -6.27 0.08 10.37
CA GLY A 102 -7.35 0.49 11.25
C GLY A 102 -7.44 -0.27 12.58
N SER A 103 -8.64 -0.26 13.17
CA SER A 103 -8.97 -1.12 14.32
C SER A 103 -9.53 -2.44 13.82
N THR A 104 -8.93 -3.56 14.19
CA THR A 104 -9.42 -4.88 13.79
C THR A 104 -10.48 -5.38 14.76
N VAL A 105 -11.66 -5.75 14.25
CA VAL A 105 -12.71 -6.43 15.02
C VAL A 105 -12.79 -7.89 14.59
N SER A 106 -12.67 -8.79 15.56
CA SER A 106 -12.80 -10.24 15.36
C SER A 106 -14.27 -10.62 15.14
N ASN A 107 -14.51 -11.79 14.53
CA ASN A 107 -15.84 -12.42 14.35
C ASN A 107 -16.81 -11.73 13.37
N LEU A 108 -16.36 -10.77 12.57
CA LEU A 108 -17.19 -10.08 11.57
C LEU A 108 -16.85 -10.42 10.11
N CYS A 109 -15.75 -11.14 9.90
CA CYS A 109 -15.26 -11.60 8.60
C CYS A 109 -15.12 -13.13 8.61
N PRO A 110 -15.42 -13.80 7.49
CA PRO A 110 -15.32 -15.25 7.38
C PRO A 110 -13.85 -15.68 7.25
N GLY A 111 -13.46 -16.84 7.77
CA GLY A 111 -12.11 -17.39 7.60
C GLY A 111 -11.29 -17.40 8.90
N PRO A 112 -9.95 -17.34 8.80
CA PRO A 112 -9.06 -17.53 9.95
C PRO A 112 -9.04 -16.30 10.86
N SER A 113 -8.42 -16.45 12.03
CA SER A 113 -8.26 -15.36 13.00
C SER A 113 -7.53 -14.13 12.45
N ASP A 114 -6.76 -14.29 11.37
CA ASP A 114 -5.98 -13.21 10.76
C ASP A 114 -6.75 -12.41 9.71
N PHE A 115 -7.95 -12.86 9.31
CA PHE A 115 -8.81 -12.12 8.41
C PHE A 115 -9.93 -11.45 9.23
N LYS A 116 -9.73 -10.17 9.56
CA LYS A 116 -10.58 -9.43 10.51
C LYS A 116 -11.26 -8.25 9.84
N CYS A 117 -12.29 -7.74 10.50
CA CYS A 117 -12.95 -6.52 10.05
C CYS A 117 -12.05 -5.33 10.37
N CYS A 118 -11.47 -4.73 9.35
CA CYS A 118 -10.71 -3.50 9.45
C CYS A 118 -11.67 -2.32 9.49
N LEU A 119 -11.83 -1.71 10.66
CA LEU A 119 -12.59 -0.48 10.80
C LEU A 119 -11.68 0.72 10.49
N PRO A 120 -12.12 1.69 9.67
CA PRO A 120 -11.40 2.95 9.51
C PRO A 120 -11.28 3.62 10.87
N ASN A 121 -10.06 3.72 11.38
CA ASN A 121 -9.80 4.27 12.70
C ASN A 121 -10.18 5.76 12.71
N SER A 122 -11.33 6.09 13.28
CA SER A 122 -11.76 7.48 13.42
C SER A 122 -10.95 8.27 14.46
N GLY A 123 -9.96 7.66 15.13
CA GLY A 123 -9.22 8.30 16.23
C GLY A 123 -7.74 7.94 16.40
N SER A 124 -7.02 7.46 15.39
CA SER A 124 -5.59 7.15 15.54
C SER A 124 -4.72 8.06 14.68
N SER A 125 -3.74 8.69 15.33
CA SER A 125 -2.69 9.57 14.83
C SER A 125 -1.89 9.03 13.62
N LYS A 126 -2.03 7.75 13.26
CA LYS A 126 -1.51 7.20 11.99
C LYS A 126 -2.20 7.77 10.74
N ASN A 127 -3.46 8.24 10.85
CA ASN A 127 -4.26 8.75 9.72
C ASN A 127 -4.49 10.27 9.73
N LEU A 128 -3.81 11.02 10.61
CA LEU A 128 -4.05 12.46 10.72
C LEU A 128 -3.74 13.18 9.41
N GLY A 129 -2.58 12.89 8.80
CA GLY A 129 -2.22 13.45 7.49
C GLY A 129 -3.22 13.10 6.39
N GLU A 130 -3.81 11.90 6.42
CA GLU A 130 -4.81 11.51 5.44
C GLU A 130 -6.14 12.25 5.62
N LYS A 131 -6.54 12.50 6.87
CA LYS A 131 -7.71 13.34 7.18
C LYS A 131 -7.48 14.78 6.71
N ILE A 132 -6.28 15.31 6.93
CA ILE A 132 -5.87 16.64 6.43
C ILE A 132 -5.94 16.67 4.91
N LEU A 133 -5.40 15.67 4.22
CA LEU A 133 -5.51 15.54 2.77
C LEU A 133 -6.97 15.50 2.31
N ALA A 134 -7.79 14.66 2.93
CA ALA A 134 -9.21 14.53 2.59
C ALA A 134 -9.94 15.86 2.76
N LYS A 135 -9.65 16.60 3.84
CA LYS A 135 -10.22 17.92 4.06
C LYS A 135 -9.75 18.93 3.01
N ALA A 136 -8.47 18.94 2.66
CA ALA A 136 -7.96 19.82 1.60
C ALA A 136 -8.59 19.53 0.23
N LYS A 137 -8.91 18.27 -0.07
CA LYS A 137 -9.61 17.88 -1.31
C LYS A 137 -11.03 18.42 -1.42
N THR A 138 -11.71 18.69 -0.30
CA THR A 138 -13.04 19.31 -0.34
C THR A 138 -13.05 20.73 -0.91
N GLN A 139 -11.86 21.33 -1.08
CA GLN A 139 -11.68 22.67 -1.63
C GLN A 139 -11.27 22.64 -3.11
N GLU A 140 -11.41 21.49 -3.77
CA GLU A 140 -11.14 21.33 -5.21
C GLU A 140 -11.85 22.41 -6.04
N GLY A 141 -11.16 22.94 -7.04
CA GLY A 141 -11.72 23.90 -7.98
C GLY A 141 -11.77 25.35 -7.47
N LEU A 142 -11.55 25.61 -6.17
CA LEU A 142 -11.41 27.00 -5.69
C LEU A 142 -10.14 27.66 -6.27
N PRO A 143 -10.16 28.97 -6.51
CA PRO A 143 -9.02 29.68 -7.08
C PRO A 143 -7.85 29.79 -6.09
N TYR A 144 -6.65 29.89 -6.63
CA TYR A 144 -5.50 30.36 -5.87
C TYR A 144 -5.64 31.84 -5.55
N VAL A 145 -5.49 32.19 -4.28
CA VAL A 145 -5.47 33.57 -3.79
C VAL A 145 -4.25 33.76 -2.91
N TRP A 146 -3.36 34.69 -3.28
CA TRP A 146 -2.18 35.01 -2.48
C TRP A 146 -2.57 35.49 -1.08
N GLY A 147 -2.03 34.85 -0.03
CA GLY A 147 -2.45 35.12 1.35
C GLY A 147 -3.81 34.52 1.72
N GLY A 148 -4.46 33.81 0.79
CA GLY A 148 -5.79 33.24 0.95
C GLY A 148 -5.83 32.07 1.95
N GLY A 149 -6.91 32.00 2.71
CA GLY A 149 -7.20 30.96 3.68
C GLY A 149 -7.17 31.43 5.13
N SER A 150 -8.06 30.83 5.93
CA SER A 150 -8.15 30.97 7.38
C SER A 150 -8.63 29.65 7.99
N CYS A 151 -8.68 29.55 9.32
CA CYS A 151 -9.31 28.39 9.96
C CYS A 151 -10.80 28.22 9.57
N SER A 152 -11.50 29.32 9.26
CA SER A 152 -12.92 29.32 8.90
C SER A 152 -13.19 28.98 7.44
N GLY A 153 -12.17 28.92 6.58
CA GLY A 153 -12.32 28.66 5.14
C GLY A 153 -11.53 29.60 4.24
N PRO A 154 -11.88 29.66 2.94
CA PRO A 154 -11.19 30.51 1.97
C PRO A 154 -11.35 31.99 2.31
N THR A 155 -10.33 32.79 2.01
CA THR A 155 -10.39 34.26 2.13
C THR A 155 -10.06 34.87 0.78
N GLY A 156 -10.75 35.97 0.43
CA GLY A 156 -10.68 36.52 -0.94
C GLY A 156 -11.19 35.55 -2.02
N GLY A 157 -11.99 34.55 -1.65
CA GLY A 157 -12.56 33.55 -2.56
C GLY A 157 -11.69 32.31 -2.77
N GLY A 158 -10.53 32.18 -2.13
CA GLY A 158 -9.63 31.05 -2.37
C GLY A 158 -8.57 30.82 -1.30
N PHE A 159 -7.53 30.06 -1.67
CA PHE A 159 -6.41 29.70 -0.80
C PHE A 159 -5.07 29.91 -1.49
N ASP A 160 -4.01 30.19 -0.71
CA ASP A 160 -2.64 29.92 -1.16
C ASP A 160 -2.17 28.53 -0.68
N CYS A 161 -0.93 28.17 -1.04
CA CYS A 161 -0.33 26.87 -0.74
C CYS A 161 -0.41 26.54 0.76
N SER A 162 0.15 27.40 1.60
CA SER A 162 0.23 27.23 3.05
C SER A 162 -1.09 27.48 3.77
N GLY A 163 -1.96 28.32 3.20
CA GLY A 163 -3.31 28.60 3.68
C GLY A 163 -4.22 27.40 3.54
N LEU A 164 -4.14 26.66 2.43
CA LEU A 164 -4.86 25.41 2.23
C LEU A 164 -4.45 24.35 3.25
N VAL A 165 -3.14 24.16 3.46
CA VAL A 165 -2.61 23.22 4.45
C VAL A 165 -3.04 23.61 5.86
N SER A 166 -2.88 24.89 6.22
CA SER A 166 -3.23 25.41 7.55
C SER A 166 -4.73 25.32 7.84
N TYR A 167 -5.57 25.59 6.84
CA TYR A 167 -7.02 25.37 6.93
C TYR A 167 -7.34 23.90 7.21
N ALA A 168 -6.78 22.99 6.42
CA ALA A 168 -7.06 21.56 6.57
C ALA A 168 -6.58 21.03 7.95
N VAL A 169 -5.42 21.48 8.43
CA VAL A 169 -4.95 21.18 9.79
C VAL A 169 -5.92 21.72 10.84
N CYS A 170 -6.36 22.98 10.72
CA CYS A 170 -7.26 23.59 11.69
C CYS A 170 -8.60 22.89 11.77
N GLN A 171 -9.17 22.53 10.62
CA GLN A 171 -10.45 21.84 10.54
C GLN A 171 -10.42 20.41 11.11
N VAL A 172 -9.27 19.73 11.02
CA VAL A 172 -9.13 18.34 11.47
C VAL A 172 -8.67 18.24 12.92
N THR A 173 -7.84 19.18 13.38
CA THR A 173 -7.19 19.12 14.70
C THR A 173 -7.67 20.19 15.68
N GLY A 174 -8.34 21.23 15.21
CA GLY A 174 -8.62 22.44 15.98
C GLY A 174 -7.41 23.37 16.17
N ARG A 175 -6.20 22.98 15.75
CA ARG A 175 -4.99 23.81 15.88
C ARG A 175 -4.93 24.90 14.83
N ASN A 176 -4.71 26.12 15.29
CA ASN A 176 -4.70 27.29 14.43
C ASN A 176 -3.27 27.72 14.10
N LEU A 177 -2.69 27.10 13.05
CA LEU A 177 -1.35 27.46 12.56
C LEU A 177 -1.23 28.93 12.13
N PHE A 178 -2.34 29.61 11.84
CA PHE A 178 -2.34 31.04 11.52
C PHE A 178 -1.94 31.88 12.74
N SER A 179 -2.56 31.61 13.88
CA SER A 179 -2.29 32.32 15.14
C SER A 179 -0.96 31.89 15.79
N GLU A 180 -0.47 30.69 15.48
CA GLU A 180 0.79 30.16 16.02
C GLU A 180 2.05 30.68 15.28
N GLY A 181 1.89 31.57 14.29
CA GLY A 181 2.98 32.10 13.48
C GLY A 181 3.60 31.06 12.53
N LEU A 182 2.84 30.01 12.20
CA LEU A 182 3.23 28.91 11.30
C LEU A 182 2.52 29.00 9.93
N ARG A 183 1.81 30.11 9.67
CA ARG A 183 1.11 30.36 8.40
C ARG A 183 2.03 30.36 7.19
N VAL A 184 3.20 30.98 7.32
CA VAL A 184 4.11 31.14 6.18
C VAL A 184 4.83 29.82 5.92
N THR A 185 4.92 29.42 4.65
CA THR A 185 5.54 28.15 4.20
C THR A 185 6.92 27.91 4.84
N ARG A 186 7.79 28.92 4.82
CA ARG A 186 9.11 28.88 5.48
C ARG A 186 9.01 28.67 6.99
N SER A 187 8.15 29.42 7.67
CA SER A 187 7.95 29.27 9.13
C SER A 187 7.44 27.88 9.49
N MET A 188 6.55 27.31 8.68
CA MET A 188 6.05 25.94 8.84
C MET A 188 7.16 24.91 8.69
N TYR A 189 7.95 24.99 7.62
CA TYR A 189 9.04 24.05 7.35
C TYR A 189 10.21 24.18 8.33
N CYS A 190 10.60 25.41 8.68
CA CYS A 190 11.77 25.69 9.51
C CYS A 190 11.50 25.61 11.01
N ALA A 191 10.24 25.63 11.45
CA ALA A 191 9.90 25.43 12.85
C ALA A 191 10.50 24.13 13.42
N SER A 192 10.90 24.17 14.69
CA SER A 192 11.31 22.96 15.41
C SER A 192 10.12 22.02 15.58
N GLU A 193 10.36 20.71 15.65
CA GLU A 193 9.29 19.72 15.89
C GLU A 193 8.51 20.03 17.16
N LYS A 194 9.18 20.57 18.18
CA LYS A 194 8.54 21.03 19.43
C LYS A 194 7.53 22.15 19.20
N LYS A 195 7.86 23.15 18.37
CA LYS A 195 6.95 24.26 18.04
C LYS A 195 5.84 23.80 17.10
N LEU A 196 6.20 22.97 16.13
CA LEU A 196 5.29 22.49 15.11
C LEU A 196 4.29 21.47 15.69
N GLY A 197 4.69 20.68 16.68
CA GLY A 197 3.91 19.56 17.22
C GLY A 197 3.81 18.37 16.25
N TYR A 198 4.59 18.37 15.17
CA TYR A 198 4.62 17.34 14.13
C TYR A 198 6.06 16.94 13.82
N LYS A 199 6.23 15.73 13.28
CA LYS A 199 7.57 15.16 13.01
C LYS A 199 8.08 15.56 11.63
N LYS A 200 9.36 15.89 11.54
CA LYS A 200 10.07 16.00 10.27
C LYS A 200 10.57 14.61 9.88
N VAL A 201 10.20 14.18 8.69
CA VAL A 201 10.53 12.86 8.16
C VAL A 201 11.32 13.05 6.87
N ALA A 202 12.35 12.25 6.65
CA ALA A 202 13.10 12.29 5.41
C ALA A 202 12.18 12.09 4.20
N TYR A 203 12.37 12.87 3.13
CA TYR A 203 11.56 12.81 1.92
C TYR A 203 11.50 11.40 1.29
N SER A 204 12.55 10.59 1.46
CA SER A 204 12.56 9.19 1.01
C SER A 204 11.53 8.30 1.72
N LYS A 205 11.08 8.69 2.92
CA LYS A 205 10.07 7.99 3.73
C LYS A 205 8.68 8.64 3.62
N ARG A 206 8.48 9.55 2.67
CA ARG A 206 7.21 10.24 2.46
C ARG A 206 6.08 9.25 2.21
N ARG A 207 4.90 9.60 2.68
CA ARG A 207 3.66 8.86 2.43
C ARG A 207 2.50 9.82 2.23
N LYS A 208 1.36 9.26 1.83
CA LYS A 208 0.10 9.98 1.73
C LYS A 208 -0.19 10.76 3.01
N GLY A 209 -0.58 12.02 2.86
CA GLY A 209 -0.91 12.92 3.95
C GLY A 209 0.27 13.69 4.54
N ASP A 210 1.52 13.39 4.19
CA ASP A 210 2.65 14.22 4.61
C ASP A 210 2.64 15.56 3.84
N ALA A 211 3.04 16.66 4.48
CA ALA A 211 3.26 17.93 3.81
C ALA A 211 4.64 17.98 3.15
N VAL A 212 4.67 18.23 1.84
CA VAL A 212 5.87 18.34 1.01
C VAL A 212 6.13 19.80 0.69
N PHE A 213 7.39 20.20 0.72
CA PHE A 213 7.84 21.59 0.61
C PHE A 213 8.77 21.76 -0.58
N PHE A 214 8.78 22.96 -1.17
CA PHE A 214 9.64 23.36 -2.28
C PHE A 214 10.21 24.75 -1.99
N GLY A 215 11.45 24.97 -2.40
CA GLY A 215 12.24 26.08 -1.87
C GLY A 215 13.68 26.16 -2.30
N GLY A 216 14.04 25.70 -3.50
CA GLY A 216 15.43 25.71 -3.99
C GLY A 216 16.43 25.02 -3.05
N SER A 217 17.06 25.78 -2.16
CA SER A 217 17.99 25.28 -1.13
C SER A 217 17.31 24.76 0.15
N CYS A 218 16.02 25.04 0.34
CA CYS A 218 15.26 24.75 1.56
C CYS A 218 15.98 25.22 2.84
N ASP A 219 16.69 26.35 2.71
CA ASP A 219 17.50 26.93 3.76
C ASP A 219 16.61 27.51 4.87
N CYS A 220 16.98 27.25 6.13
CA CYS A 220 16.31 27.75 7.33
C CYS A 220 17.13 28.79 8.10
N SER A 221 18.27 29.25 7.56
CA SER A 221 19.13 30.26 8.15
C SER A 221 18.45 31.63 8.22
N ASP A 222 18.75 32.40 9.26
CA ASP A 222 18.25 33.76 9.42
C ASP A 222 18.81 34.66 8.32
N GLY A 223 17.94 35.41 7.63
CA GLY A 223 18.32 36.30 6.53
C GLY A 223 18.47 35.64 5.16
N ALA A 224 18.17 34.33 5.01
CA ALA A 224 18.10 33.73 3.68
C ALA A 224 17.07 34.49 2.81
N SER A 225 17.46 34.83 1.58
CA SER A 225 16.65 35.60 0.64
C SER A 225 15.27 34.95 0.37
N ASN A 226 14.38 35.68 -0.29
CA ASN A 226 13.08 35.20 -0.82
C ASN A 226 13.17 33.93 -1.72
N SER A 227 14.35 33.34 -1.87
CA SER A 227 14.68 32.05 -2.46
C SER A 227 14.54 30.86 -1.49
N GLY A 228 14.00 31.08 -0.29
CA GLY A 228 13.71 30.01 0.68
C GLY A 228 12.49 29.15 0.30
N VAL A 229 11.93 28.43 1.28
CA VAL A 229 10.75 27.58 1.07
C VAL A 229 9.50 28.40 0.68
N HIS A 230 9.13 28.35 -0.60
CA HIS A 230 8.03 29.13 -1.20
C HIS A 230 6.73 28.35 -1.41
N HIS A 231 6.79 27.04 -1.59
CA HIS A 231 5.59 26.24 -1.89
C HIS A 231 5.43 25.03 -0.96
N VAL A 232 4.18 24.68 -0.67
CA VAL A 232 3.82 23.49 0.09
C VAL A 232 2.61 22.82 -0.53
N GLY A 233 2.60 21.49 -0.51
CA GLY A 233 1.46 20.66 -0.86
C GLY A 233 1.32 19.49 0.09
N ILE A 234 0.24 18.72 -0.05
CA ILE A 234 -0.02 17.52 0.73
C ILE A 234 0.14 16.30 -0.17
N MET A 235 1.02 15.38 0.18
CA MET A 235 1.28 14.15 -0.58
C MET A 235 -0.01 13.33 -0.75
N MET A 236 -0.33 12.95 -1.98
CA MET A 236 -1.47 12.08 -2.29
C MET A 236 -1.11 10.59 -2.25
N ASN A 237 0.17 10.29 -2.40
CA ASN A 237 0.75 8.95 -2.38
C ASN A 237 2.20 9.02 -1.89
N SER A 238 2.90 7.88 -1.87
CA SER A 238 4.34 7.83 -1.56
C SER A 238 5.24 8.18 -2.78
N GLY A 239 4.63 8.54 -3.91
CA GLY A 239 5.29 8.87 -5.18
C GLY A 239 5.55 10.36 -5.32
N THR A 240 5.04 10.98 -6.38
CA THR A 240 5.25 12.40 -6.72
C THR A 240 3.94 13.17 -6.91
N LYS A 241 2.81 12.58 -6.52
CA LYS A 241 1.51 13.26 -6.59
C LYS A 241 1.24 14.03 -5.31
N MET A 242 0.81 15.27 -5.43
CA MET A 242 0.38 16.09 -4.30
C MET A 242 -0.90 16.87 -4.60
N TRP A 243 -1.57 17.26 -3.54
CA TRP A 243 -2.69 18.17 -3.54
C TRP A 243 -2.23 19.55 -3.09
N ASN A 244 -2.51 20.59 -3.87
CA ASN A 244 -1.97 21.93 -3.60
C ASN A 244 -2.82 23.05 -4.20
N ALA A 245 -2.54 24.26 -3.73
CA ALA A 245 -2.84 25.50 -4.42
C ALA A 245 -1.52 26.01 -5.03
N LEU A 246 -1.32 25.82 -6.33
CA LEU A 246 0.01 25.98 -6.95
C LEU A 246 0.46 27.45 -7.05
N LYS A 247 -0.28 28.25 -7.81
CA LYS A 247 0.09 29.63 -8.15
C LYS A 247 -1.12 30.41 -8.63
N THR A 248 -0.98 31.74 -8.64
CA THR A 248 -1.97 32.67 -9.19
C THR A 248 -2.40 32.27 -10.60
N GLY A 249 -3.70 32.36 -10.87
CA GLY A 249 -4.30 31.96 -12.14
C GLY A 249 -4.58 30.45 -12.27
N THR A 250 -4.42 29.69 -11.18
CA THR A 250 -4.77 28.27 -11.16
C THR A 250 -5.71 27.94 -10.01
N ASN A 251 -6.45 26.83 -10.14
CA ASN A 251 -7.33 26.33 -9.08
C ASN A 251 -6.64 25.24 -8.27
N ILE A 252 -7.17 24.99 -7.07
CA ILE A 252 -6.77 23.90 -6.18
C ILE A 252 -7.05 22.56 -6.87
N ARG A 253 -6.01 21.74 -6.97
CA ARG A 253 -6.04 20.48 -7.72
C ARG A 253 -4.95 19.51 -7.27
N ALA A 254 -4.94 18.35 -7.91
CA ALA A 254 -3.81 17.44 -7.90
C ALA A 254 -2.77 17.85 -8.94
N ASP A 255 -1.50 17.92 -8.54
CA ASP A 255 -0.37 18.06 -9.45
C ASP A 255 0.60 16.87 -9.24
N ASP A 256 1.29 16.51 -10.32
CA ASP A 256 2.41 15.57 -10.29
C ASP A 256 3.71 16.36 -10.43
N PHE A 257 4.49 16.43 -9.35
CA PHE A 257 5.75 17.19 -9.35
C PHE A 257 6.94 16.36 -9.82
N GLY A 258 6.73 15.10 -10.24
CA GLY A 258 7.80 14.24 -10.74
C GLY A 258 8.44 14.79 -12.03
N SER A 259 7.70 15.61 -12.79
CA SER A 259 8.18 16.28 -14.00
C SER A 259 8.62 17.73 -13.78
N TRP A 260 8.67 18.21 -12.54
CA TRP A 260 9.07 19.58 -12.26
C TRP A 260 10.60 19.71 -12.28
N SER A 261 11.10 20.86 -12.73
CA SER A 261 12.53 21.17 -12.67
C SER A 261 13.01 21.44 -11.24
N GLU A 262 12.10 21.84 -10.36
CA GLU A 262 12.38 22.07 -8.95
C GLU A 262 12.26 20.78 -8.13
N LYS A 263 13.24 20.56 -7.25
CA LYS A 263 13.25 19.43 -6.34
C LYS A 263 12.55 19.77 -5.02
N PRO A 264 11.86 18.80 -4.40
CA PRO A 264 11.30 18.97 -3.07
C PRO A 264 12.40 19.05 -2.01
N CYS A 265 12.07 19.65 -0.89
CA CYS A 265 12.94 19.75 0.28
C CYS A 265 13.30 18.37 0.86
N PRO A 266 14.45 18.25 1.56
CA PRO A 266 14.93 16.98 2.09
C PRO A 266 14.02 16.35 3.14
N TYR A 267 13.14 17.14 3.77
CA TYR A 267 12.18 16.69 4.76
C TYR A 267 10.74 16.98 4.35
N VAL A 268 9.85 16.09 4.73
CA VAL A 268 8.40 16.30 4.75
C VAL A 268 7.93 16.44 6.19
N ILE A 269 6.81 17.13 6.40
CA ILE A 269 6.17 17.20 7.72
C ILE A 269 5.10 16.13 7.80
N ARG A 270 5.24 15.24 8.77
CA ARG A 270 4.28 14.18 9.07
C ARG A 270 3.37 14.60 10.20
N PHE A 271 2.10 14.77 9.88
CA PHE A 271 1.05 14.99 10.88
C PHE A 271 0.80 13.68 11.63
N SER A 272 1.08 13.68 12.94
CA SER A 272 0.98 12.54 13.85
C SER A 272 0.48 12.98 15.21
#